data_AF-A0A7X9CHE4-F1
#
_entry.id   AF-A0A7X9CHE4-F1
#
_cell.length_a   1.000
_cell.length_b   1.000
_cell.length_c   1.000
_cell.angle_alpha   90.00
_cell.angle_beta   90.00
_cell.angle_gamma   90.00
#
_symmetry.space_group_name_H-M   'P 1'
#
loop_
_entity.id
_entity.type
_entity.pdbx_description
1 polymer ?
#
loop_
_entity_poly.entity_id
_entity_poly.type
_entity_poly.pdbx_seq_one_letter_code
_entity_poly.pdbx_strand_id
1 'polypeptide(L)'
;RFGESFDEQMFRDTNPRVLENRQKRDEIHARFAKALNDNNLEELRQIIIDSEIVCPISGTRNWTEVRQFNLMFSTEMGSTADGAMKVFLRPETAQGIFVNFLNVQKTGRMKIPFGIAQIGKAFRNEIVARQFIFRMREFEQMEMQFFVAPGEELKWFEHWKAFRMKWHQTLGFGAQKYRFHDHDKLAHYANAATDIEFEMPFGFKEVEGIHSRTDFDLSQHEKYSGKKLQYFDPEQNKSYVPFVVETSIGVDRMFLSVLAASYCEETLEGGETRVLLNLPPALAPVKLAILPLVKKDGLPEKAREIMDELKFSFACQYDEKDSIGKRYRRQDAIGTPFCATIDHQTLEDNTVTIRYRDTMAQERVTIDSLQRVIAEKTDLKNLLKKLS
;
A
#
# COMPACT_ATOMS: atom_id res chain seq x y z
N ARG A 1 23.31 -23.36 -23.95
CA ARG A 1 24.58 -23.55 -24.72
C ARG A 1 25.81 -23.41 -23.84
N PHE A 2 25.82 -22.54 -22.81
CA PHE A 2 26.96 -22.36 -21.91
C PHE A 2 26.72 -22.78 -20.44
N GLY A 3 25.49 -23.17 -20.05
CA GLY A 3 25.23 -23.69 -18.70
C GLY A 3 25.69 -22.73 -17.61
N GLU A 4 26.44 -23.24 -16.63
CA GLU A 4 27.01 -22.45 -15.52
C GLU A 4 28.18 -21.53 -15.91
N SER A 5 28.75 -21.66 -17.12
CA SER A 5 29.82 -20.79 -17.61
C SER A 5 29.30 -19.58 -18.42
N PHE A 6 27.98 -19.33 -18.38
CA PHE A 6 27.38 -18.18 -19.04
C PHE A 6 27.54 -16.94 -18.17
N ASP A 7 28.40 -16.02 -18.61
CA ASP A 7 28.47 -14.67 -18.07
C ASP A 7 27.47 -13.77 -18.83
N GLU A 8 26.33 -13.52 -18.19
CA GLU A 8 25.27 -12.67 -18.75
C GLU A 8 25.76 -11.24 -19.00
N GLN A 9 26.56 -10.69 -18.10
CA GLN A 9 27.03 -9.32 -18.17
C GLN A 9 27.98 -9.16 -19.36
N MET A 10 28.98 -10.03 -19.45
CA MET A 10 29.92 -10.05 -20.57
C MET A 10 29.20 -10.26 -21.91
N PHE A 11 28.19 -11.15 -21.96
CA PHE A 11 27.42 -11.36 -23.18
C PHE A 11 26.60 -10.14 -23.59
N ARG A 12 25.95 -9.45 -22.64
CA ARG A 12 25.20 -8.21 -22.92
C ARG A 12 26.09 -7.08 -23.41
N ASP A 13 27.32 -7.03 -22.92
CA ASP A 13 28.25 -5.94 -23.23
C ASP A 13 29.11 -6.20 -24.49
N THR A 14 29.24 -7.46 -24.93
CA THR A 14 30.08 -7.82 -26.09
C THR A 14 29.31 -8.30 -27.32
N ASN A 15 28.07 -8.77 -27.16
CA ASN A 15 27.31 -9.31 -28.29
C ASN A 15 26.84 -8.17 -29.22
N PRO A 16 27.27 -8.15 -30.50
CA PRO A 16 26.93 -7.06 -31.42
C PRO A 16 25.43 -6.84 -31.60
N ARG A 17 24.62 -7.92 -31.60
CA ARG A 17 23.16 -7.81 -31.74
C ARG A 17 22.51 -7.24 -30.48
N VAL A 18 23.05 -7.56 -29.30
CA VAL A 18 22.52 -7.01 -28.04
C VAL A 18 22.84 -5.52 -27.97
N LEU A 19 24.06 -5.12 -28.32
CA LEU A 19 24.46 -3.71 -28.39
C LEU A 19 23.62 -2.92 -29.40
N GLU A 20 23.41 -3.45 -30.61
CA GLU A 20 22.57 -2.82 -31.64
C GLU A 20 21.12 -2.65 -31.16
N ASN A 21 20.54 -3.68 -30.55
CA ASN A 21 19.18 -3.60 -30.00
C ASN A 21 19.08 -2.63 -28.81
N ARG A 22 20.12 -2.55 -27.97
CA ARG A 22 20.19 -1.59 -26.86
C ARG A 22 20.23 -0.17 -27.38
N GLN A 23 21.06 0.10 -28.38
CA GLN A 23 21.13 1.41 -29.04
C GLN A 23 19.79 1.79 -29.66
N LYS A 24 19.15 0.91 -30.44
CA LYS A 24 17.82 1.17 -31.02
C LYS A 24 16.77 1.48 -29.95
N ARG A 25 16.77 0.71 -28.86
CA ARG A 25 15.88 0.95 -27.71
C ARG A 25 16.13 2.34 -27.11
N ASP A 26 17.38 2.69 -26.88
CA ASP A 26 17.76 3.93 -26.21
C ASP A 26 17.44 5.16 -27.09
N GLU A 27 17.64 5.06 -28.41
CA GLU A 27 17.26 6.08 -29.39
C GLU A 27 15.73 6.31 -29.43
N ILE A 28 14.94 5.22 -29.53
CA ILE A 28 13.48 5.31 -29.50
C ILE A 28 13.00 5.87 -28.16
N HIS A 29 13.59 5.43 -27.05
CA HIS A 29 13.23 5.88 -25.72
C HIS A 29 13.53 7.37 -25.53
N ALA A 30 14.67 7.86 -25.99
CA ALA A 30 15.02 9.28 -25.95
C ALA A 30 14.03 10.13 -26.76
N ARG A 31 13.69 9.68 -27.98
CA ARG A 31 12.70 10.34 -28.84
C ARG A 31 11.32 10.40 -28.17
N PHE A 32 10.87 9.27 -27.60
CA PHE A 32 9.62 9.18 -26.86
C PHE A 32 9.60 10.09 -25.61
N ALA A 33 10.67 10.06 -24.81
CA ALA A 33 10.77 10.86 -23.60
C ALA A 33 10.71 12.36 -23.89
N LYS A 34 11.38 12.80 -24.96
CA LYS A 34 11.34 14.18 -25.47
C LYS A 34 9.93 14.56 -25.93
N ALA A 35 9.32 13.77 -26.82
CA ALA A 35 7.97 14.03 -27.32
C ALA A 35 6.94 14.15 -26.19
N LEU A 36 7.06 13.29 -25.16
CA LEU A 36 6.19 13.32 -23.98
C LEU A 36 6.42 14.57 -23.10
N ASN A 37 7.67 15.04 -22.98
CA ASN A 37 8.00 16.28 -22.25
C ASN A 37 7.46 17.52 -22.96
N ASP A 38 7.58 17.55 -24.28
CA ASP A 38 7.13 18.67 -25.11
C ASP A 38 5.61 18.64 -25.34
N ASN A 39 4.91 17.62 -24.81
CA ASN A 39 3.49 17.33 -25.07
C ASN A 39 3.17 17.25 -26.58
N ASN A 40 4.13 16.77 -27.37
CA ASN A 40 4.02 16.67 -28.83
C ASN A 40 3.32 15.36 -29.22
N LEU A 41 1.99 15.40 -29.31
CA LEU A 41 1.16 14.23 -29.61
C LEU A 41 1.37 13.70 -31.03
N GLU A 42 1.73 14.57 -31.98
CA GLU A 42 2.03 14.17 -33.36
C GLU A 42 3.29 13.32 -33.43
N GLU A 43 4.34 13.72 -32.71
CA GLU A 43 5.58 12.94 -32.64
C GLU A 43 5.37 11.60 -31.92
N LEU A 44 4.54 11.56 -30.88
CA LEU A 44 4.17 10.30 -30.23
C LEU A 44 3.47 9.34 -31.22
N ARG A 45 2.60 9.85 -32.08
CA ARG A 45 1.99 9.05 -33.15
C ARG A 45 3.05 8.58 -34.13
N GLN A 46 3.95 9.46 -34.55
CA GLN A 46 4.98 9.11 -35.53
C GLN A 46 5.90 8.00 -35.02
N ILE A 47 6.27 8.03 -33.73
CA ILE A 47 7.05 6.94 -33.10
C ILE A 47 6.31 5.60 -33.18
N ILE A 48 4.99 5.57 -32.95
CA ILE A 48 4.18 4.35 -33.05
C ILE A 48 4.21 3.78 -34.47
N ILE A 49 4.11 4.66 -35.47
CA ILE A 49 4.14 4.29 -36.90
C ILE A 49 5.54 3.79 -37.30
N ASP A 50 6.59 4.54 -36.96
CA ASP A 50 7.98 4.22 -37.31
C ASP A 50 8.45 2.93 -36.64
N SER A 51 7.94 2.64 -35.43
CA SER A 51 8.23 1.39 -34.70
C SER A 51 7.34 0.22 -35.14
N GLU A 52 6.49 0.44 -36.15
CA GLU A 52 5.55 -0.55 -36.70
C GLU A 52 4.71 -1.30 -35.65
N ILE A 53 4.31 -0.60 -34.58
CA ILE A 53 3.58 -1.23 -33.47
C ILE A 53 2.25 -1.78 -33.97
N VAL A 54 2.00 -3.06 -33.70
CA VAL A 54 0.77 -3.78 -34.08
C VAL A 54 -0.14 -3.97 -32.87
N CYS A 55 -1.45 -3.94 -33.09
CA CYS A 55 -2.39 -4.38 -32.07
C CYS A 55 -2.16 -5.86 -31.74
N PRO A 56 -1.91 -6.24 -30.47
CA PRO A 56 -1.59 -7.63 -30.12
C PRO A 56 -2.77 -8.59 -30.29
N ILE A 57 -4.00 -8.08 -30.47
CA ILE A 57 -5.22 -8.89 -30.62
C ILE A 57 -5.62 -9.02 -32.09
N SER A 58 -5.70 -7.90 -32.81
CA SER A 58 -6.19 -7.87 -34.20
C SER A 58 -5.09 -7.80 -35.26
N GLY A 59 -3.84 -7.51 -34.87
CA GLY A 59 -2.72 -7.33 -35.80
C GLY A 59 -2.76 -6.03 -36.63
N THR A 60 -3.78 -5.18 -36.44
CA THR A 60 -3.90 -3.94 -37.21
C THR A 60 -2.79 -2.93 -36.86
N ARG A 61 -2.41 -2.12 -37.86
CA ARG A 61 -1.52 -0.94 -37.75
C ARG A 61 -2.26 0.37 -38.04
N ASN A 62 -3.58 0.31 -38.23
CA ASN A 62 -4.39 1.49 -38.53
C ASN A 62 -4.71 2.25 -37.23
N TRP A 63 -3.81 3.14 -36.83
CA TRP A 63 -3.91 3.94 -35.61
C TRP A 63 -4.59 5.30 -35.87
N THR A 64 -5.47 5.70 -34.97
CA THR A 64 -6.03 7.06 -34.94
C THR A 64 -5.03 8.06 -34.36
N GLU A 65 -5.34 9.36 -34.43
CA GLU A 65 -4.56 10.39 -33.72
C GLU A 65 -4.43 10.10 -32.22
N VAL A 66 -3.25 10.39 -31.67
CA VAL A 66 -3.00 10.37 -30.23
C VAL A 66 -3.75 11.55 -29.62
N ARG A 67 -4.54 11.28 -28.58
CA ARG A 67 -5.33 12.29 -27.87
C ARG A 67 -5.04 12.22 -26.38
N GLN A 68 -5.00 13.38 -25.73
CA GLN A 68 -4.93 13.44 -24.28
C GLN A 68 -6.32 13.15 -23.69
N PHE A 69 -6.38 12.22 -22.75
CA PHE A 69 -7.60 11.88 -22.04
C PHE A 69 -7.47 12.32 -20.58
N ASN A 70 -8.41 13.15 -20.10
CA ASN A 70 -8.43 13.57 -18.71
C ASN A 70 -8.95 12.44 -17.83
N LEU A 71 -8.15 12.05 -16.84
CA LEU A 71 -8.48 10.98 -15.89
C LEU A 71 -9.34 11.48 -14.72
N MET A 72 -9.69 12.76 -14.62
CA MET A 72 -10.58 13.23 -13.56
C MET A 72 -12.05 12.98 -13.93
N PHE A 73 -12.83 12.47 -12.98
CA PHE A 73 -14.28 12.43 -13.11
C PHE A 73 -14.86 13.83 -12.88
N SER A 74 -15.56 14.37 -13.87
CA SER A 74 -16.36 15.58 -13.71
C SER A 74 -17.80 15.25 -13.36
N THR A 75 -18.39 16.06 -12.50
CA THR A 75 -19.83 16.10 -12.23
C THR A 75 -20.29 17.55 -12.14
N GLU A 76 -21.59 17.77 -11.99
CA GLU A 76 -22.21 19.09 -11.94
C GLU A 76 -22.87 19.29 -10.57
N MET A 77 -22.66 20.47 -9.98
CA MET A 77 -23.21 20.85 -8.68
C MET A 77 -24.19 22.01 -8.87
N GLY A 78 -25.48 21.74 -8.68
CA GLY A 78 -26.57 22.71 -8.82
C GLY A 78 -27.91 21.99 -9.01
N SER A 79 -29.01 22.66 -8.68
CA SER A 79 -30.36 22.10 -8.86
C SER A 79 -30.92 22.29 -10.28
N THR A 80 -30.34 23.19 -11.07
CA THR A 80 -30.74 23.50 -12.45
C THR A 80 -29.55 23.42 -13.39
N ALA A 81 -29.76 22.96 -14.62
CA ALA A 81 -28.71 22.80 -15.63
C ALA A 81 -28.07 24.14 -16.02
N ASP A 82 -28.85 25.23 -16.12
CA ASP A 82 -28.36 26.54 -16.55
C ASP A 82 -27.49 27.27 -15.51
N GLY A 83 -27.42 26.77 -14.28
CA GLY A 83 -26.61 27.34 -13.18
C GLY A 83 -25.65 26.33 -12.53
N ALA A 84 -25.50 25.15 -13.12
CA ALA A 84 -24.71 24.08 -12.52
C ALA A 84 -23.20 24.36 -12.64
N MET A 85 -22.50 24.29 -11.50
CA MET A 85 -21.05 24.42 -11.47
C MET A 85 -20.40 23.08 -11.77
N LYS A 86 -19.51 23.05 -12.76
CA LYS A 86 -18.69 21.88 -13.03
C LYS A 86 -17.70 21.67 -11.89
N VAL A 87 -17.78 20.52 -11.24
CA VAL A 87 -16.89 20.09 -10.16
C VAL A 87 -16.26 18.75 -10.51
N PHE A 88 -15.20 18.37 -9.78
CA PHE A 88 -14.48 17.13 -10.04
C PHE A 88 -14.40 16.28 -8.78
N LEU A 89 -14.48 14.97 -8.96
CA LEU A 89 -14.06 14.05 -7.93
C LEU A 89 -12.53 14.09 -7.87
N ARG A 90 -12.00 14.25 -6.65
CA ARG A 90 -10.56 14.42 -6.44
C ARG A 90 -9.78 13.17 -6.94
N PRO A 91 -8.71 13.34 -7.75
CA PRO A 91 -7.89 12.23 -8.21
C PRO A 91 -6.80 11.80 -7.21
N GLU A 92 -6.64 12.57 -6.13
CA GLU A 92 -5.72 12.38 -5.01
C GLU A 92 -6.28 13.08 -3.76
N THR A 93 -5.67 12.83 -2.59
CA THR A 93 -6.11 13.41 -1.31
C THR A 93 -5.31 14.67 -0.91
N ALA A 94 -4.10 14.83 -1.45
CA ALA A 94 -3.14 15.91 -1.19
C ALA A 94 -3.73 17.32 -1.30
N GLN A 95 -4.54 17.59 -2.34
CA GLN A 95 -5.10 18.93 -2.58
C GLN A 95 -5.92 19.46 -1.40
N GLY A 96 -6.63 18.59 -0.68
CA GLY A 96 -7.39 18.97 0.52
C GLY A 96 -6.50 19.44 1.68
N ILE A 97 -5.28 18.93 1.75
CA ILE A 97 -4.28 19.30 2.75
C ILE A 97 -3.73 20.70 2.43
N PHE A 98 -3.36 20.94 1.17
CA PHE A 98 -2.78 22.23 0.74
C PHE A 98 -3.73 23.41 0.96
N VAL A 99 -5.01 23.27 0.60
CA VAL A 99 -6.01 24.33 0.81
C VAL A 99 -6.25 24.63 2.30
N ASN A 100 -5.96 23.69 3.19
CA ASN A 100 -6.13 23.82 4.64
C ASN A 100 -4.81 24.03 5.40
N PHE A 101 -3.68 24.19 4.71
CA PHE A 101 -2.36 24.30 5.32
C PHE A 101 -2.33 25.34 6.48
N LEU A 102 -2.76 26.57 6.21
CA LEU A 102 -2.77 27.63 7.23
C LEU A 102 -3.78 27.38 8.35
N ASN A 103 -4.91 26.74 8.06
CA ASN A 103 -5.91 26.42 9.08
C ASN A 103 -5.31 25.45 10.10
N VAL A 104 -4.66 24.38 9.62
CA VAL A 104 -4.02 23.37 10.48
C VAL A 104 -2.80 23.96 11.18
N GLN A 105 -1.94 24.66 10.46
CA GLN A 105 -0.73 25.27 11.03
C GLN A 105 -1.06 26.23 12.17
N LYS A 106 -2.05 27.12 12.00
CA LYS A 106 -2.43 28.12 13.01
C LYS A 106 -3.16 27.50 14.21
N THR A 107 -4.12 26.63 13.96
CA THR A 107 -4.91 26.00 15.04
C THR A 107 -4.08 25.03 15.86
N GLY A 108 -3.23 24.23 15.20
CA GLY A 108 -2.28 23.32 15.85
C GLY A 108 -1.05 24.01 16.43
N ARG A 109 -0.86 25.31 16.16
CA ARG A 109 0.37 26.07 16.52
C ARG A 109 1.64 25.36 16.07
N MET A 110 1.58 24.71 14.91
CA MET A 110 2.66 23.89 14.39
C MET A 110 3.82 24.78 13.93
N LYS A 111 5.04 24.36 14.29
CA LYS A 111 6.28 24.90 13.70
C LYS A 111 6.75 23.96 12.60
N ILE A 112 7.44 24.53 11.62
CA ILE A 112 8.13 23.73 10.60
C ILE A 112 9.38 23.09 11.23
N PRO A 113 9.69 21.81 10.93
CA PRO A 113 8.95 20.93 10.03
C PRO A 113 7.77 20.20 10.70
N PHE A 114 6.68 19.99 9.96
CA PHE A 114 5.52 19.20 10.42
C PHE A 114 4.76 18.55 9.26
N GLY A 115 4.03 17.48 9.55
CA GLY A 115 3.22 16.76 8.56
C GLY A 115 1.73 16.88 8.78
N ILE A 116 0.96 16.83 7.70
CA ILE A 116 -0.48 16.60 7.71
C ILE A 116 -0.75 15.32 6.93
N ALA A 117 -1.38 14.34 7.56
CA ALA A 117 -1.75 13.08 6.94
C ALA A 117 -3.27 13.00 6.74
N GLN A 118 -3.69 12.40 5.64
CA GLN A 118 -5.08 12.14 5.31
C GLN A 118 -5.24 10.73 4.74
N ILE A 119 -6.30 10.07 5.16
CA ILE A 119 -6.78 8.83 4.54
C ILE A 119 -8.11 9.12 3.88
N GLY A 120 -8.30 8.69 2.64
CA GLY A 120 -9.61 8.75 2.02
C GLY A 120 -9.64 8.35 0.56
N LYS A 121 -10.85 8.38 0.02
CA LYS A 121 -11.13 7.99 -1.37
C LYS A 121 -10.57 8.97 -2.38
N ALA A 122 -10.07 8.45 -3.49
CA ALA A 122 -9.67 9.13 -4.69
C ALA A 122 -10.24 8.43 -5.92
N PHE A 123 -10.44 9.19 -7.00
CA PHE A 123 -11.12 8.71 -8.19
C PHE A 123 -10.32 9.02 -9.45
N ARG A 124 -10.01 8.00 -10.25
CA ARG A 124 -9.33 8.15 -11.54
C ARG A 124 -10.12 7.42 -12.62
N ASN A 125 -10.48 8.10 -13.69
CA ASN A 125 -11.22 7.58 -14.83
C ASN A 125 -10.33 6.71 -15.72
N GLU A 126 -9.79 5.65 -15.15
CA GLU A 126 -8.89 4.71 -15.80
C GLU A 126 -9.60 4.08 -17.01
N ILE A 127 -8.93 4.16 -18.16
CA ILE A 127 -9.45 3.69 -19.46
C ILE A 127 -9.55 2.16 -19.46
N VAL A 128 -8.58 1.48 -18.84
CA VAL A 128 -8.47 0.03 -18.84
C VAL A 128 -8.27 -0.48 -17.40
N ALA A 129 -9.36 -0.87 -16.76
CA ALA A 129 -9.31 -1.59 -15.49
C ALA A 129 -8.83 -3.03 -15.76
N ARG A 130 -7.58 -3.32 -15.39
CA ARG A 130 -6.94 -4.64 -15.50
C ARG A 130 -6.26 -4.98 -14.17
N GLN A 131 -6.00 -6.25 -13.92
CA GLN A 131 -5.29 -6.73 -12.72
C GLN A 131 -6.04 -6.43 -11.40
N PHE A 132 -7.37 -6.65 -11.40
CA PHE A 132 -8.21 -6.60 -10.20
C PHE A 132 -8.05 -5.29 -9.42
N ILE A 133 -7.67 -5.36 -8.13
CA ILE A 133 -7.49 -4.21 -7.23
C ILE A 133 -6.38 -3.24 -7.69
N PHE A 134 -5.47 -3.66 -8.57
CA PHE A 134 -4.30 -2.84 -8.91
C PHE A 134 -4.62 -1.60 -9.76
N ARG A 135 -5.67 -1.68 -10.61
CA ARG A 135 -6.17 -0.56 -11.40
C ARG A 135 -7.68 -0.44 -11.27
N MET A 136 -8.09 0.38 -10.31
CA MET A 136 -9.49 0.71 -10.04
C MET A 136 -9.79 2.16 -10.36
N ARG A 137 -11.09 2.47 -10.54
CA ARG A 137 -11.56 3.85 -10.75
C ARG A 137 -11.83 4.61 -9.46
N GLU A 138 -12.12 3.89 -8.40
CA GLU A 138 -12.24 4.38 -7.03
C GLU A 138 -11.29 3.54 -6.17
N PHE A 139 -10.51 4.19 -5.33
CA PHE A 139 -9.57 3.55 -4.40
C PHE A 139 -9.31 4.47 -3.22
N GLU A 140 -8.71 3.95 -2.16
CA GLU A 140 -8.33 4.71 -0.97
C GLU A 140 -6.82 4.95 -0.94
N GLN A 141 -6.43 6.16 -0.54
CA GLN A 141 -5.04 6.55 -0.36
C GLN A 141 -4.78 6.97 1.08
N MET A 142 -3.57 6.69 1.55
CA MET A 142 -2.99 7.29 2.76
C MET A 142 -1.87 8.20 2.28
N GLU A 143 -2.08 9.51 2.36
CA GLU A 143 -1.10 10.49 1.94
C GLU A 143 -0.71 11.37 3.11
N MET A 144 0.57 11.71 3.19
CA MET A 144 1.08 12.68 4.13
C MET A 144 1.89 13.72 3.39
N GLN A 145 1.59 14.99 3.66
CA GLN A 145 2.33 16.14 3.16
C GLN A 145 3.15 16.69 4.31
N PHE A 146 4.47 16.56 4.21
CA PHE A 146 5.42 16.99 5.22
C PHE A 146 6.05 18.32 4.81
N PHE A 147 5.67 19.38 5.52
CA PHE A 147 6.09 20.75 5.26
C PHE A 147 7.43 21.03 5.92
N VAL A 148 8.39 21.50 5.13
CA VAL A 148 9.77 21.73 5.53
C VAL A 148 10.25 23.11 5.09
N ALA A 149 11.32 23.59 5.71
CA ALA A 149 11.96 24.82 5.27
C ALA A 149 12.63 24.60 3.90
N PRO A 150 12.58 25.58 2.98
CA PRO A 150 13.28 25.50 1.70
C PRO A 150 14.79 25.22 1.90
N GLY A 151 15.32 24.22 1.20
CA GLY A 151 16.72 23.77 1.31
C GLY A 151 16.92 22.57 2.24
N GLU A 152 15.92 22.17 3.03
CA GLU A 152 15.97 20.96 3.85
C GLU A 152 15.22 19.76 3.24
N GLU A 153 14.54 19.94 2.11
CA GLU A 153 13.63 18.94 1.56
C GLU A 153 14.32 17.64 1.19
N LEU A 154 15.55 17.69 0.63
CA LEU A 154 16.27 16.47 0.26
C LEU A 154 16.73 15.67 1.48
N LYS A 155 17.07 16.36 2.59
CA LYS A 155 17.38 15.68 3.86
C LYS A 155 16.15 14.96 4.40
N TRP A 156 14.99 15.60 4.34
CA TRP A 156 13.73 15.01 4.80
C TRP A 156 13.22 13.93 3.84
N PHE A 157 13.46 14.07 2.54
CA PHE A 157 13.19 13.05 1.53
C PHE A 157 13.94 11.75 1.84
N GLU A 158 15.26 11.82 2.07
CA GLU A 158 16.05 10.63 2.44
C GLU A 158 15.61 10.02 3.78
N HIS A 159 15.26 10.87 4.76
CA HIS A 159 14.70 10.41 6.03
C HIS A 159 13.40 9.62 5.83
N TRP A 160 12.44 10.17 5.09
CA TRP A 160 11.16 9.52 4.83
C TRP A 160 11.32 8.29 3.94
N LYS A 161 12.19 8.32 2.93
CA LYS A 161 12.55 7.16 2.10
C LYS A 161 12.99 5.97 2.96
N ALA A 162 13.93 6.18 3.88
CA ALA A 162 14.40 5.14 4.79
C ALA A 162 13.31 4.71 5.79
N PHE A 163 12.61 5.67 6.40
CA PHE A 163 11.58 5.39 7.41
C PHE A 163 10.41 4.59 6.84
N ARG A 164 9.91 4.95 5.65
CA ARG A 164 8.79 4.29 4.99
C ARG A 164 9.17 2.89 4.52
N MET A 165 10.39 2.67 4.02
CA MET A 165 10.89 1.32 3.74
C MET A 165 10.93 0.45 5.01
N LYS A 166 11.46 0.99 6.12
CA LYS A 166 11.44 0.28 7.43
C LYS A 166 10.00 -0.04 7.84
N TRP A 167 9.06 0.88 7.64
CA TRP A 167 7.63 0.69 7.93
C TRP A 167 7.04 -0.50 7.17
N HIS A 168 7.25 -0.58 5.86
CA HIS A 168 6.79 -1.71 5.06
C HIS A 168 7.41 -3.03 5.53
N GLN A 169 8.72 -3.03 5.81
CA GLN A 169 9.44 -4.23 6.26
C GLN A 169 8.97 -4.72 7.64
N THR A 170 8.39 -3.85 8.49
CA THR A 170 7.85 -4.30 9.79
C THR A 170 6.75 -5.35 9.68
N LEU A 171 6.06 -5.39 8.53
CA LEU A 171 5.04 -6.41 8.23
C LEU A 171 5.61 -7.82 8.19
N GLY A 172 6.93 -7.99 8.02
CA GLY A 172 7.60 -9.27 8.17
C GLY A 172 7.60 -10.17 6.93
N PHE A 173 7.32 -9.63 5.75
CA PHE A 173 7.35 -10.40 4.49
C PHE A 173 8.75 -10.61 3.89
N GLY A 174 9.79 -10.05 4.52
CA GLY A 174 11.19 -10.16 4.09
C GLY A 174 11.65 -8.97 3.23
N ALA A 175 12.88 -8.52 3.45
CA ALA A 175 13.44 -7.35 2.77
C ALA A 175 13.57 -7.52 1.26
N GLN A 176 13.79 -8.76 0.79
CA GLN A 176 13.91 -9.11 -0.63
C GLN A 176 12.62 -8.86 -1.43
N LYS A 177 11.48 -8.78 -0.76
CA LYS A 177 10.19 -8.47 -1.38
C LYS A 177 10.02 -6.98 -1.71
N TYR A 178 10.94 -6.13 -1.23
CA TYR A 178 10.87 -4.69 -1.41
C TYR A 178 12.09 -4.18 -2.17
N ARG A 179 11.88 -3.15 -2.99
CA ARG A 179 12.98 -2.39 -3.60
C ARG A 179 12.60 -0.94 -3.79
N PHE A 180 13.61 -0.08 -3.90
CA PHE A 180 13.42 1.27 -4.40
C PHE A 180 13.48 1.28 -5.92
N HIS A 181 12.66 2.12 -6.53
CA HIS A 181 12.70 2.45 -7.94
C HIS A 181 12.73 3.97 -8.05
N ASP A 182 13.92 4.50 -8.32
CA ASP A 182 14.10 5.94 -8.51
C ASP A 182 13.61 6.33 -9.90
N HIS A 183 12.87 7.45 -9.99
CA HIS A 183 12.30 7.88 -11.27
C HIS A 183 13.38 8.54 -12.13
N ASP A 184 13.63 7.99 -13.32
CA ASP A 184 14.51 8.63 -14.32
C ASP A 184 13.93 9.97 -14.82
N LYS A 185 12.60 10.12 -14.76
CA LYS A 185 11.86 11.29 -15.22
C LYS A 185 10.95 11.80 -14.12
N LEU A 186 11.36 12.89 -13.48
CA LEU A 186 10.59 13.54 -12.43
C LEU A 186 9.36 14.24 -13.00
N ALA A 187 8.28 14.26 -12.22
CA ALA A 187 7.14 15.13 -12.51
C ALA A 187 7.58 16.60 -12.48
N HIS A 188 6.88 17.47 -13.22
CA HIS A 188 7.23 18.89 -13.36
C HIS A 188 7.31 19.67 -12.03
N TYR A 189 6.70 19.15 -10.97
CA TYR A 189 6.70 19.72 -9.62
C TYR A 189 7.72 19.07 -8.67
N ALA A 190 8.41 18.00 -9.06
CA ALA A 190 9.27 17.23 -8.16
C ALA A 190 10.76 17.42 -8.47
N ASN A 191 11.59 17.60 -7.43
CA ASN A 191 13.05 17.60 -7.54
C ASN A 191 13.70 16.28 -7.10
N ALA A 192 12.94 15.39 -6.46
CA ALA A 192 13.31 14.00 -6.19
C ALA A 192 12.04 13.13 -6.11
N ALA A 193 12.11 11.91 -6.64
CA ALA A 193 11.00 10.96 -6.62
C ALA A 193 11.52 9.53 -6.57
N THR A 194 11.00 8.73 -5.64
CA THR A 194 11.29 7.32 -5.51
C THR A 194 10.01 6.58 -5.17
N ASP A 195 9.80 5.45 -5.84
CA ASP A 195 8.76 4.51 -5.45
C ASP A 195 9.34 3.38 -4.60
N ILE A 196 8.57 2.95 -3.60
CA ILE A 196 8.73 1.66 -2.96
C ILE A 196 7.89 0.67 -3.76
N GLU A 197 8.56 -0.34 -4.32
CA GLU A 197 7.91 -1.42 -5.03
C GLU A 197 7.90 -2.70 -4.19
N PHE A 198 6.81 -3.46 -4.31
CA PHE A 198 6.63 -4.77 -3.70
C PHE A 198 6.58 -5.87 -4.77
N GLU A 199 7.19 -7.02 -4.49
CA GLU A 199 7.18 -8.20 -5.36
C GLU A 199 5.82 -8.93 -5.29
N MET A 200 4.93 -8.59 -6.21
CA MET A 200 3.66 -9.28 -6.41
C MET A 200 3.84 -10.59 -7.22
N PRO A 201 2.86 -11.50 -7.24
CA PRO A 201 2.90 -12.71 -8.09
C PRO A 201 3.06 -12.43 -9.59
N PHE A 202 2.79 -11.20 -10.02
CA PHE A 202 2.92 -10.72 -11.39
C PHE A 202 4.06 -9.68 -11.56
N GLY A 203 5.04 -9.70 -10.65
CA GLY A 203 6.25 -8.89 -10.68
C GLY A 203 6.22 -7.67 -9.76
N PHE A 204 7.33 -6.92 -9.73
CA PHE A 204 7.43 -5.71 -8.92
C PHE A 204 6.46 -4.62 -9.37
N LYS A 205 5.84 -4.00 -8.36
CA LYS A 205 4.83 -2.97 -8.52
C LYS A 205 4.90 -1.95 -7.40
N GLU A 206 4.71 -0.69 -7.76
CA GLU A 206 4.61 0.45 -6.84
C GLU A 206 3.49 0.26 -5.81
N VAL A 207 3.85 0.40 -4.53
CA VAL A 207 2.91 0.39 -3.39
C VAL A 207 2.89 1.73 -2.64
N GLU A 208 3.98 2.49 -2.70
CA GLU A 208 4.10 3.81 -2.11
C GLU A 208 5.03 4.70 -2.94
N GLY A 209 4.61 5.91 -3.25
CA GLY A 209 5.43 6.95 -3.87
C GLY A 209 5.93 7.95 -2.84
N ILE A 210 7.19 8.35 -2.94
CA ILE A 210 7.81 9.37 -2.08
C ILE A 210 8.34 10.46 -3.01
N HIS A 211 7.85 11.68 -2.82
CA HIS A 211 8.13 12.80 -3.72
C HIS A 211 8.57 14.04 -2.94
N SER A 212 9.62 14.69 -3.39
CA SER A 212 9.97 16.04 -2.95
C SER A 212 9.43 17.03 -3.97
N ARG A 213 8.37 17.77 -3.61
CA ARG A 213 7.51 18.57 -4.52
C ARG A 213 7.80 20.08 -4.49
N THR A 214 8.94 20.46 -3.88
CA THR A 214 9.33 21.86 -3.62
C THR A 214 8.16 22.68 -3.04
N ASP A 215 8.01 23.94 -3.41
CA ASP A 215 6.90 24.83 -3.06
C ASP A 215 5.72 24.80 -4.04
N PHE A 216 5.76 23.95 -5.08
CA PHE A 216 4.86 24.05 -6.23
C PHE A 216 3.39 24.11 -5.81
N ASP A 217 2.94 23.17 -4.98
CA ASP A 217 1.53 23.02 -4.62
C ASP A 217 0.99 24.27 -3.90
N LEU A 218 1.70 24.75 -2.87
CA LEU A 218 1.29 25.94 -2.11
C LEU A 218 1.41 27.21 -2.96
N SER A 219 2.45 27.33 -3.77
CA SER A 219 2.65 28.49 -4.67
C SER A 219 1.57 28.58 -5.74
N GLN A 220 1.11 27.45 -6.32
CA GLN A 220 -0.01 27.46 -7.26
C GLN A 220 -1.32 27.86 -6.57
N HIS A 221 -1.62 27.32 -5.38
CA HIS A 221 -2.81 27.71 -4.62
C HIS A 221 -2.77 29.19 -4.21
N GLU A 222 -1.62 29.71 -3.79
CA GLU A 222 -1.44 31.14 -3.47
C GLU A 222 -1.73 32.01 -4.70
N LYS A 223 -1.19 31.64 -5.87
CA LYS A 223 -1.38 32.37 -7.13
C LYS A 223 -2.84 32.42 -7.58
N TYR A 224 -3.54 31.28 -7.58
CA TYR A 224 -4.92 31.23 -8.12
C TYR A 224 -5.99 31.62 -7.11
N SER A 225 -5.74 31.50 -5.80
CA SER A 225 -6.69 31.92 -4.76
C SER A 225 -6.54 33.38 -4.33
N GLY A 226 -5.38 34.00 -4.57
CA GLY A 226 -5.04 35.33 -4.09
C GLY A 226 -4.78 35.41 -2.57
N LYS A 227 -4.76 34.28 -1.86
CA LYS A 227 -4.45 34.20 -0.43
C LYS A 227 -3.01 33.76 -0.23
N LYS A 228 -2.24 34.49 0.58
CA LYS A 228 -0.88 34.09 0.98
C LYS A 228 -0.93 32.79 1.77
N LEU A 229 -0.16 31.78 1.35
CA LEU A 229 0.02 30.47 1.99
C LEU A 229 1.46 30.32 2.51
N GLN A 230 1.95 31.36 3.17
CA GLN A 230 3.33 31.45 3.67
C GLN A 230 3.39 31.16 5.18
N TYR A 231 4.47 30.51 5.60
CA TYR A 231 4.84 30.35 7.00
C TYR A 231 5.79 31.48 7.42
N PHE A 232 5.51 32.13 8.56
CA PHE A 232 6.45 33.05 9.18
C PHE A 232 7.33 32.30 10.18
N ASP A 233 8.62 32.26 9.89
CA ASP A 233 9.62 31.64 10.74
C ASP A 233 10.15 32.67 11.75
N PRO A 234 9.85 32.51 13.06
CA PRO A 234 10.27 33.46 14.07
C PRO A 234 11.77 33.40 14.38
N GLU A 235 12.45 32.28 14.09
CA GLU A 235 13.89 32.12 14.34
C GLU A 235 14.70 32.83 13.26
N GLN A 236 14.21 32.77 12.02
CA GLN A 236 14.85 33.43 10.89
C GLN A 236 14.26 34.83 10.57
N ASN A 237 13.18 35.21 11.25
CA ASN A 237 12.42 36.45 11.06
C ASN A 237 12.03 36.72 9.59
N LYS A 238 11.56 35.68 8.88
CA LYS A 238 11.17 35.76 7.47
C LYS A 238 9.99 34.86 7.14
N SER A 239 9.20 35.29 6.16
CA SER A 239 8.11 34.48 5.60
C SER A 239 8.57 33.76 4.33
N TYR A 240 8.18 32.51 4.19
CA TYR A 240 8.43 31.72 2.98
C TYR A 240 7.29 30.75 2.70
N VAL A 241 7.19 30.27 1.45
CA VAL A 241 6.34 29.13 1.10
C VAL A 241 7.11 27.85 1.46
N PRO A 242 6.57 27.00 2.36
CA PRO A 242 7.23 25.75 2.72
C PRO A 242 7.37 24.81 1.54
N PHE A 243 8.45 24.03 1.55
CA PHE A 243 8.58 22.91 0.63
C PHE A 243 7.84 21.69 1.16
N VAL A 244 7.43 20.78 0.28
CA VAL A 244 6.63 19.61 0.61
C VAL A 244 7.38 18.33 0.26
N VAL A 245 7.54 17.44 1.25
CA VAL A 245 7.87 16.04 1.04
C VAL A 245 6.61 15.21 1.23
N GLU A 246 6.20 14.53 0.18
CA GLU A 246 5.02 13.68 0.15
C GLU A 246 5.39 12.21 0.34
N THR A 247 4.58 11.50 1.10
CA THR A 247 4.49 10.03 1.07
C THR A 247 3.07 9.64 0.71
N SER A 248 2.85 8.90 -0.37
CA SER A 248 1.53 8.51 -0.87
C SER A 248 1.42 7.00 -1.03
N ILE A 249 0.48 6.38 -0.32
CA ILE A 249 0.28 4.93 -0.30
C ILE A 249 -1.11 4.62 -0.85
N GLY A 250 -1.20 3.66 -1.77
CA GLY A 250 -2.50 3.07 -2.15
C GLY A 250 -2.92 2.01 -1.12
N VAL A 251 -3.98 2.27 -0.35
CA VAL A 251 -4.49 1.34 0.68
C VAL A 251 -4.83 -0.01 0.07
N ASP A 252 -5.52 0.00 -1.06
CA ASP A 252 -5.97 -1.21 -1.73
C ASP A 252 -4.80 -2.04 -2.28
N ARG A 253 -3.75 -1.36 -2.79
CA ARG A 253 -2.51 -2.03 -3.21
C ARG A 253 -1.78 -2.64 -2.02
N MET A 254 -1.76 -1.95 -0.88
CA MET A 254 -1.21 -2.49 0.36
C MET A 254 -1.99 -3.71 0.85
N PHE A 255 -3.31 -3.67 0.79
CA PHE A 255 -4.16 -4.81 1.11
C PHE A 255 -3.84 -6.02 0.23
N LEU A 256 -3.75 -5.81 -1.10
CA LEU A 256 -3.38 -6.88 -2.02
C LEU A 256 -1.96 -7.40 -1.77
N SER A 257 -1.01 -6.51 -1.44
CA SER A 257 0.37 -6.89 -1.08
C SER A 257 0.39 -7.83 0.12
N VAL A 258 -0.33 -7.46 1.19
CA VAL A 258 -0.44 -8.26 2.42
C VAL A 258 -1.07 -9.61 2.12
N LEU A 259 -2.16 -9.67 1.37
CA LEU A 259 -2.81 -10.92 1.01
C LEU A 259 -1.90 -11.83 0.17
N ALA A 260 -1.29 -11.28 -0.88
CA ALA A 260 -0.41 -12.03 -1.77
C ALA A 260 0.84 -12.56 -1.04
N ALA A 261 1.39 -11.77 -0.11
CA ALA A 261 2.54 -12.18 0.69
C ALA A 261 2.19 -13.23 1.77
N SER A 262 0.96 -13.21 2.25
CA SER A 262 0.50 -14.08 3.33
C SER A 262 -0.06 -15.41 2.83
N TYR A 263 -0.49 -15.50 1.56
CA TYR A 263 -1.05 -16.71 1.00
C TYR A 263 0.00 -17.81 0.87
N CYS A 264 -0.26 -18.94 1.53
CA CYS A 264 0.62 -20.10 1.54
C CYS A 264 -0.19 -21.39 1.37
N GLU A 265 0.33 -22.30 0.55
CA GLU A 265 -0.13 -23.67 0.46
C GLU A 265 0.97 -24.58 1.01
N GLU A 266 0.69 -25.24 2.12
CA GLU A 266 1.66 -26.10 2.80
C GLU A 266 1.24 -27.56 2.69
N THR A 267 2.20 -28.45 2.44
CA THR A 267 2.02 -29.90 2.54
C THR A 267 2.43 -30.35 3.93
N LEU A 268 1.54 -31.03 4.63
CA LEU A 268 1.77 -31.51 5.99
C LEU A 268 2.36 -32.91 6.02
N GLU A 269 2.90 -33.27 7.20
CA GLU A 269 3.32 -34.64 7.52
C GLU A 269 2.12 -35.59 7.37
N GLY A 270 2.10 -36.36 6.28
CA GLY A 270 0.98 -37.23 5.90
C GLY A 270 0.42 -36.96 4.50
N GLY A 271 0.91 -35.94 3.78
CA GLY A 271 0.54 -35.66 2.39
C GLY A 271 -0.74 -34.84 2.21
N GLU A 272 -1.41 -34.47 3.30
CA GLU A 272 -2.51 -33.51 3.26
C GLU A 272 -1.99 -32.09 3.00
N THR A 273 -2.72 -31.32 2.21
CA THR A 273 -2.42 -29.90 1.98
C THR A 273 -3.29 -28.99 2.85
N ARG A 274 -2.75 -27.83 3.21
CA ARG A 274 -3.50 -26.75 3.86
C ARG A 274 -3.25 -25.43 3.18
N VAL A 275 -4.33 -24.66 3.05
CA VAL A 275 -4.25 -23.24 2.69
C VAL A 275 -4.19 -22.46 4.00
N LEU A 276 -3.23 -21.55 4.12
CA LEU A 276 -3.16 -20.60 5.21
C LEU A 276 -2.92 -19.17 4.71
N LEU A 277 -3.45 -18.20 5.45
CA LEU A 277 -3.03 -16.81 5.34
C LEU A 277 -2.12 -16.48 6.52
N ASN A 278 -0.81 -16.43 6.28
CA ASN A 278 0.21 -16.02 7.25
C ASN A 278 0.20 -14.50 7.50
N LEU A 279 -0.99 -13.96 7.83
CA LEU A 279 -1.16 -12.53 8.11
C LEU A 279 -0.35 -12.15 9.36
N PRO A 280 0.28 -10.97 9.38
CA PRO A 280 0.80 -10.41 10.62
C PRO A 280 -0.32 -10.42 11.68
N PRO A 281 -0.10 -10.95 12.89
CA PRO A 281 -1.19 -11.12 13.86
C PRO A 281 -1.91 -9.80 14.20
N ALA A 282 -1.20 -8.68 14.16
CA ALA A 282 -1.77 -7.34 14.33
C ALA A 282 -2.75 -6.92 13.23
N LEU A 283 -2.66 -7.50 12.03
CA LEU A 283 -3.54 -7.21 10.89
C LEU A 283 -4.62 -8.28 10.65
N ALA A 284 -4.56 -9.44 11.31
CA ALA A 284 -5.55 -10.50 11.14
C ALA A 284 -6.99 -10.00 11.43
N PRO A 285 -7.99 -10.31 10.58
CA PRO A 285 -9.36 -9.81 10.75
C PRO A 285 -10.04 -10.40 12.00
N VAL A 286 -9.72 -11.66 12.31
CA VAL A 286 -10.09 -12.34 13.55
C VAL A 286 -8.80 -12.61 14.30
N LYS A 287 -8.74 -12.24 15.58
CA LYS A 287 -7.56 -12.44 16.43
C LYS A 287 -7.60 -13.77 17.16
N LEU A 288 -8.80 -14.15 17.63
CA LEU A 288 -9.01 -15.36 18.42
C LEU A 288 -10.25 -16.10 17.94
N ALA A 289 -10.10 -17.37 17.58
CA ALA A 289 -11.22 -18.28 17.42
C ALA A 289 -11.45 -19.08 18.71
N ILE A 290 -12.67 -19.18 19.21
CA ILE A 290 -13.04 -19.94 20.40
C ILE A 290 -13.86 -21.16 19.97
N LEU A 291 -13.34 -22.35 20.26
CA LEU A 291 -13.76 -23.60 19.65
C LEU A 291 -14.08 -24.64 20.73
N PRO A 292 -15.36 -24.86 21.12
CA PRO A 292 -15.70 -25.92 22.06
C PRO A 292 -15.51 -27.30 21.42
N LEU A 293 -14.88 -28.23 22.13
CA LEU A 293 -14.53 -29.54 21.59
C LEU A 293 -15.77 -30.30 21.08
N VAL A 294 -16.85 -30.25 21.86
CA VAL A 294 -18.17 -30.81 21.52
C VAL A 294 -19.29 -29.78 21.71
N LYS A 295 -20.43 -30.02 21.04
CA LYS A 295 -21.63 -29.15 21.08
C LYS A 295 -22.55 -29.38 22.28
N LYS A 296 -22.02 -29.95 23.36
CA LYS A 296 -22.79 -30.38 24.52
C LYS A 296 -21.90 -30.31 25.77
N ASP A 297 -22.41 -30.81 26.89
CA ASP A 297 -21.65 -30.99 28.13
C ASP A 297 -21.13 -29.68 28.73
N GLY A 298 -21.83 -28.55 28.52
CA GLY A 298 -21.48 -27.25 29.12
C GLY A 298 -20.31 -26.51 28.44
N LEU A 299 -19.63 -27.13 27.47
CA LEU A 299 -18.50 -26.51 26.76
C LEU A 299 -18.91 -25.29 25.91
N PRO A 300 -20.04 -25.32 25.17
CA PRO A 300 -20.53 -24.14 24.46
C PRO A 300 -20.78 -22.93 25.36
N GLU A 301 -21.32 -23.16 26.56
CA GLU A 301 -21.60 -22.14 27.55
C GLU A 301 -20.30 -21.51 28.06
N LYS A 302 -19.32 -22.34 28.45
CA LYS A 302 -18.00 -21.86 28.88
C LYS A 302 -17.24 -21.13 27.76
N ALA A 303 -17.36 -21.61 26.53
CA ALA A 303 -16.78 -20.94 25.35
C ALA A 303 -17.39 -19.55 25.12
N ARG A 304 -18.70 -19.39 25.30
CA ARG A 304 -19.38 -18.08 25.18
C ARG A 304 -18.99 -17.14 26.32
N GLU A 305 -18.87 -17.66 27.54
CA GLU A 305 -18.37 -16.89 28.70
C GLU A 305 -16.99 -16.27 28.41
N ILE A 306 -16.03 -17.09 27.94
CA ILE A 306 -14.69 -16.62 27.55
C ILE A 306 -14.76 -15.62 26.39
N MET A 307 -15.65 -15.85 25.41
CA MET A 307 -15.84 -14.91 24.31
C MET A 307 -16.37 -13.57 24.79
N ASP A 308 -17.32 -13.56 25.72
CA ASP A 308 -17.95 -12.34 26.24
C ASP A 308 -16.96 -11.48 27.03
N GLU A 309 -16.00 -12.11 27.71
CA GLU A 309 -14.89 -11.42 28.37
C GLU A 309 -13.90 -10.80 27.36
N LEU A 310 -13.56 -11.53 26.30
CA LEU A 310 -12.49 -11.15 25.39
C LEU A 310 -12.93 -10.29 24.19
N LYS A 311 -14.22 -10.28 23.83
CA LYS A 311 -14.74 -9.60 22.62
C LYS A 311 -14.53 -8.08 22.60
N PHE A 312 -14.37 -7.44 23.76
CA PHE A 312 -14.07 -6.01 23.83
C PHE A 312 -12.59 -5.70 23.62
N SER A 313 -11.72 -6.69 23.83
CA SER A 313 -10.27 -6.57 23.59
C SER A 313 -9.88 -7.02 22.20
N PHE A 314 -10.59 -8.02 21.64
CA PHE A 314 -10.20 -8.66 20.39
C PHE A 314 -11.40 -8.97 19.49
N ALA A 315 -11.16 -8.96 18.18
CA ALA A 315 -12.09 -9.56 17.23
C ALA A 315 -12.08 -11.08 17.41
N CYS A 316 -13.09 -11.59 18.12
CA CYS A 316 -13.27 -13.01 18.41
C CYS A 316 -14.28 -13.66 17.46
N GLN A 317 -14.06 -14.95 17.15
CA GLN A 317 -15.02 -15.76 16.39
C GLN A 317 -15.32 -17.06 17.14
N TYR A 318 -16.60 -17.36 17.32
CA TYR A 318 -17.04 -18.65 17.87
C TYR A 318 -17.35 -19.64 16.76
N ASP A 319 -16.89 -20.88 16.88
CA ASP A 319 -17.26 -21.96 15.96
C ASP A 319 -17.28 -23.35 16.63
N GLU A 320 -18.43 -23.99 16.51
CA GLU A 320 -18.72 -25.32 17.06
C GLU A 320 -19.05 -26.36 15.99
N LYS A 321 -19.19 -25.95 14.71
CA LYS A 321 -19.65 -26.84 13.63
C LYS A 321 -18.48 -27.68 13.11
N ASP A 322 -18.72 -28.97 12.88
CA ASP A 322 -17.75 -29.95 12.40
C ASP A 322 -16.62 -30.30 13.39
N SER A 323 -15.81 -31.29 13.02
CA SER A 323 -14.63 -31.72 13.78
C SER A 323 -13.66 -30.55 14.04
N ILE A 324 -12.95 -30.59 15.18
CA ILE A 324 -11.99 -29.55 15.55
C ILE A 324 -10.91 -29.29 14.48
N GLY A 325 -10.44 -30.34 13.78
CA GLY A 325 -9.48 -30.19 12.69
C GLY A 325 -10.01 -29.34 11.53
N LYS A 326 -11.26 -29.58 11.09
CA LYS A 326 -11.93 -28.75 10.06
C LYS A 326 -12.14 -27.31 10.50
N ARG A 327 -12.35 -27.08 11.80
CA ARG A 327 -12.44 -25.74 12.38
C ARG A 327 -11.09 -25.02 12.32
N TYR A 328 -10.01 -25.67 12.73
CA TYR A 328 -8.65 -25.12 12.55
C TYR A 328 -8.34 -24.80 11.10
N ARG A 329 -8.68 -25.69 10.14
CA ARG A 329 -8.48 -25.44 8.71
C ARG A 329 -9.17 -24.17 8.21
N ARG A 330 -10.42 -23.92 8.63
CA ARG A 330 -11.15 -22.70 8.28
C ARG A 330 -10.48 -21.45 8.85
N GLN A 331 -10.00 -21.53 10.09
CA GLN A 331 -9.32 -20.43 10.77
C GLN A 331 -7.92 -20.15 10.17
N ASP A 332 -7.18 -21.19 9.81
CA ASP A 332 -5.90 -21.08 9.09
C ASP A 332 -6.11 -20.36 7.74
N ALA A 333 -7.15 -20.75 6.98
CA ALA A 333 -7.45 -20.19 5.66
C ALA A 333 -7.85 -18.71 5.68
N ILE A 334 -8.44 -18.21 6.77
CA ILE A 334 -8.76 -16.79 6.96
C ILE A 334 -7.69 -16.02 7.76
N GLY A 335 -6.62 -16.71 8.17
CA GLY A 335 -5.45 -16.13 8.82
C GLY A 335 -5.62 -15.77 10.29
N THR A 336 -6.55 -16.41 11.00
CA THR A 336 -6.72 -16.22 12.44
C THR A 336 -5.49 -16.74 13.19
N PRO A 337 -4.76 -15.91 13.96
CA PRO A 337 -3.47 -16.30 14.53
C PRO A 337 -3.60 -17.27 15.71
N PHE A 338 -4.70 -17.20 16.47
CA PHE A 338 -4.92 -18.03 17.66
C PHE A 338 -6.28 -18.73 17.64
N CYS A 339 -6.29 -20.02 17.98
CA CYS A 339 -7.50 -20.77 18.27
C CYS A 339 -7.47 -21.27 19.71
N ALA A 340 -8.43 -20.90 20.55
CA ALA A 340 -8.61 -21.44 21.89
C ALA A 340 -9.64 -22.57 21.85
N THR A 341 -9.22 -23.77 22.24
CA THR A 341 -10.08 -24.95 22.30
C THR A 341 -10.51 -25.22 23.74
N ILE A 342 -11.82 -25.36 23.92
CA ILE A 342 -12.48 -25.57 25.22
C ILE A 342 -12.85 -27.04 25.31
N ASP A 343 -12.23 -27.77 26.23
CA ASP A 343 -12.47 -29.20 26.44
C ASP A 343 -13.00 -29.48 27.85
N HIS A 344 -13.21 -30.76 28.17
CA HIS A 344 -13.75 -31.14 29.48
C HIS A 344 -12.84 -30.71 30.64
N GLN A 345 -11.52 -30.71 30.43
CA GLN A 345 -10.57 -30.27 31.45
C GLN A 345 -10.72 -28.77 31.74
N THR A 346 -11.12 -27.95 30.76
CA THR A 346 -11.42 -26.52 30.98
C THR A 346 -12.48 -26.30 32.06
N LEU A 347 -13.47 -27.20 32.19
CA LEU A 347 -14.51 -27.09 33.22
C LEU A 347 -14.00 -27.44 34.62
N GLU A 348 -12.88 -28.18 34.72
CA GLU A 348 -12.29 -28.62 35.97
C GLU A 348 -11.24 -27.62 36.49
N ASP A 349 -10.38 -27.10 35.61
CA ASP A 349 -9.20 -26.33 36.00
C ASP A 349 -9.12 -24.91 35.42
N ASN A 350 -10.14 -24.45 34.67
CA ASN A 350 -10.16 -23.15 34.00
C ASN A 350 -8.94 -22.91 33.08
N THR A 351 -8.42 -23.97 32.46
CA THR A 351 -7.38 -23.88 31.42
C THR A 351 -7.92 -24.19 30.03
N VAL A 352 -7.37 -23.54 29.02
CA VAL A 352 -7.71 -23.75 27.62
C VAL A 352 -6.48 -24.11 26.81
N THR A 353 -6.68 -24.81 25.70
CA THR A 353 -5.59 -25.10 24.77
C THR A 353 -5.56 -24.02 23.69
N ILE A 354 -4.51 -23.21 23.65
CA ILE A 354 -4.23 -22.29 22.55
C ILE A 354 -3.47 -23.05 21.47
N ARG A 355 -3.94 -22.96 20.23
CA ARG A 355 -3.22 -23.36 19.03
C ARG A 355 -2.72 -22.12 18.27
N TYR A 356 -1.43 -22.12 17.93
CA TYR A 356 -0.81 -21.11 17.08
C TYR A 356 -0.97 -21.48 15.60
N ARG A 357 -1.41 -20.54 14.76
CA ARG A 357 -1.67 -20.76 13.33
C ARG A 357 -0.43 -21.26 12.57
N ASP A 358 0.68 -20.54 12.72
CA ASP A 358 1.89 -20.72 11.91
C ASP A 358 2.57 -22.05 12.23
N THR A 359 2.88 -22.27 13.51
CA THR A 359 3.61 -23.46 13.97
C THR A 359 2.73 -24.69 14.19
N MET A 360 1.40 -24.51 14.23
CA MET A 360 0.43 -25.53 14.66
C MET A 360 0.61 -26.03 16.10
N ALA A 361 1.56 -25.47 16.86
CA ALA A 361 1.85 -25.85 18.22
C ALA A 361 0.65 -25.59 19.12
N GLN A 362 0.48 -26.43 20.13
CA GLN A 362 -0.59 -26.32 21.12
C GLN A 362 0.02 -26.17 22.50
N GLU A 363 -0.53 -25.22 23.27
CA GLU A 363 -0.09 -24.90 24.62
C GLU A 363 -1.31 -24.75 25.52
N ARG A 364 -1.26 -25.34 26.71
CA ARG A 364 -2.31 -25.21 27.71
C ARG A 364 -2.02 -24.02 28.62
N VAL A 365 -2.95 -23.07 28.67
CA VAL A 365 -2.81 -21.83 29.45
C VAL A 365 -4.06 -21.56 30.28
N THR A 366 -3.95 -20.76 31.33
CA THR A 366 -5.12 -20.32 32.11
C THR A 366 -5.95 -19.32 31.31
N ILE A 367 -7.27 -19.31 31.52
CA ILE A 367 -8.18 -18.34 30.89
C ILE A 367 -7.72 -16.89 31.16
N ASP A 368 -7.35 -16.59 32.40
CA ASP A 368 -6.84 -15.26 32.82
C ASP A 368 -5.61 -14.79 32.01
N SER A 369 -4.81 -15.73 31.52
CA SER A 369 -3.59 -15.40 30.75
C SER A 369 -3.85 -15.18 29.26
N LEU A 370 -5.01 -15.60 28.73
CA LEU A 370 -5.36 -15.50 27.30
C LEU A 370 -5.22 -14.07 26.80
N GLN A 371 -5.81 -13.12 27.53
CA GLN A 371 -5.81 -11.73 27.12
C GLN A 371 -4.38 -11.19 26.96
N ARG A 372 -3.50 -11.50 27.91
CA ARG A 372 -2.10 -11.07 27.86
C ARG A 372 -1.35 -11.68 26.68
N VAL A 373 -1.47 -13.00 26.49
CA VAL A 373 -0.78 -13.74 25.41
C VAL A 373 -1.20 -13.22 24.03
N ILE A 374 -2.51 -13.03 23.83
CA ILE A 374 -3.05 -12.55 22.56
C ILE A 374 -2.65 -11.09 22.33
N ALA A 375 -2.84 -10.21 23.32
CA ALA A 375 -2.50 -8.79 23.20
C ALA A 375 -1.03 -8.57 22.85
N GLU A 376 -0.11 -9.34 23.45
CA GLU A 376 1.33 -9.23 23.18
C GLU A 376 1.64 -9.40 21.67
N LYS A 377 0.95 -10.32 21.00
CA LYS A 377 1.21 -10.62 19.58
C LYS A 377 0.31 -9.82 18.62
N THR A 378 -0.91 -9.48 19.01
CA THR A 378 -1.90 -8.84 18.12
C THR A 378 -1.97 -7.32 18.25
N ASP A 379 -1.36 -6.72 19.26
CA ASP A 379 -1.40 -5.26 19.42
C ASP A 379 -0.53 -4.57 18.35
N LEU A 380 -1.16 -3.67 17.58
CA LEU A 380 -0.49 -2.85 16.58
C LEU A 380 0.66 -2.04 17.19
N LYS A 381 0.57 -1.66 18.47
CA LYS A 381 1.64 -0.97 19.19
C LYS A 381 2.95 -1.75 19.17
N ASN A 382 2.89 -3.08 19.33
CA ASN A 382 4.10 -3.90 19.36
C ASN A 382 4.71 -4.05 17.96
N LEU A 383 3.88 -4.05 16.91
CA LEU A 383 4.35 -3.98 15.54
C LEU A 383 5.06 -2.65 15.26
N LEU A 384 4.42 -1.53 15.63
CA LEU A 384 4.94 -0.18 15.36
C LEU A 384 6.16 0.17 16.21
N LYS A 385 6.31 -0.37 17.42
CA LYS A 385 7.53 -0.21 18.24
C LYS A 385 8.80 -0.72 17.57
N LYS A 386 8.69 -1.61 16.57
CA LYS A 386 9.85 -2.04 15.76
C LYS A 386 10.43 -0.91 14.89
N LEU A 387 9.66 0.16 14.67
CA LEU A 387 10.10 1.36 13.95
C LEU A 387 10.94 2.29 14.81
N SER A 388 10.73 2.25 16.13
CA SER A 388 11.44 3.07 17.12
C SER A 388 12.93 2.79 17.16
#